data_AF-A0A968LM09-F1
#
_entry.id   AF-A0A968LM09-F1
#
_cell.length_a   1.000
_cell.length_b   1.000
_cell.length_c   1.000
_cell.angle_alpha   90.00
_cell.angle_beta   90.00
_cell.angle_gamma   90.00
#
_symmetry.space_group_name_H-M   'P 1'
#
loop_
_entity.id
_entity.type
_entity.pdbx_description
1 polymer ?
#
loop_
_entity_poly.entity_id
_entity_poly.type
_entity_poly.pdbx_seq_one_letter_code
_entity_poly.pdbx_strand_id
1 'polypeptide(L)'
;MTVWLVLILLIVAVFGGANAAAFLQPAKNRNPKALHPEFLGRLERWLAAARVAFPHLEFSIGEGRRTLTRQRWLFGVGRTHTLKSRVVTWTLLSMHRWGLAADIVIVRKTARGVAIWDTSVWQHVFAVIPPSKFGLESLVPTEWNHLQIVDANSVVARQSLKGLTQT
;
A
#
# COMPACT_ATOMS: atom_id res chain seq x y z
N MET A 1 1.55 -11.23 69.23
CA MET A 1 0.81 -11.94 68.18
C MET A 1 -0.63 -11.45 68.17
N THR A 2 -0.99 -10.48 67.31
CA THR A 2 -2.31 -10.43 66.63
C THR A 2 -2.26 -9.36 65.55
N VAL A 3 -2.61 -9.77 64.34
CA VAL A 3 -2.64 -9.00 63.10
C VAL A 3 -3.99 -8.27 63.03
N TRP A 4 -3.99 -6.97 62.72
CA TRP A 4 -5.22 -6.27 62.32
C TRP A 4 -5.14 -5.93 60.83
N LEU A 5 -6.10 -6.52 60.10
CA LEU A 5 -6.34 -6.39 58.67
C LEU A 5 -6.50 -4.92 58.24
N VAL A 6 -5.81 -4.53 57.17
CA VAL A 6 -6.18 -3.39 56.33
C VAL A 6 -7.20 -3.87 55.31
N LEU A 7 -8.43 -3.37 55.41
CA LEU A 7 -9.50 -3.57 54.44
C LEU A 7 -9.23 -2.67 53.22
N ILE A 8 -8.69 -3.22 52.13
CA ILE A 8 -8.61 -2.51 50.84
C ILE A 8 -9.94 -2.69 50.12
N LEU A 9 -10.69 -1.59 50.01
CA LEU A 9 -11.88 -1.48 49.19
C LEU A 9 -11.46 -1.56 47.71
N LEU A 10 -11.76 -2.70 47.06
CA LEU A 10 -11.58 -2.89 45.62
C LEU A 10 -12.78 -2.24 44.91
N ILE A 11 -12.63 -1.00 44.47
CA ILE A 11 -13.56 -0.41 43.49
C ILE A 11 -13.17 -0.98 42.12
N VAL A 12 -13.91 -1.99 41.69
CA VAL A 12 -13.89 -2.47 40.30
C VAL A 12 -14.56 -1.40 39.44
N ALA A 13 -13.75 -0.52 38.87
CA ALA A 13 -14.20 0.35 37.79
C ALA A 13 -14.35 -0.49 36.51
N VAL A 14 -15.54 -1.07 36.33
CA VAL A 14 -16.04 -1.51 35.02
C VAL A 14 -16.39 -0.24 34.23
N PHE A 15 -15.43 0.30 33.48
CA PHE A 15 -15.72 1.26 32.43
C PHE A 15 -14.85 0.98 31.20
N GLY A 16 -15.51 0.48 30.16
CA GLY A 16 -15.21 0.86 28.78
C GLY A 16 -13.90 0.36 28.20
N GLY A 17 -13.81 -0.94 27.96
CA GLY A 17 -12.88 -1.50 26.96
C GLY A 17 -13.23 -1.01 25.56
N ALA A 18 -12.93 0.24 25.23
CA ALA A 18 -13.02 0.81 23.90
C ALA A 18 -12.37 2.20 23.87
N ASN A 19 -11.05 2.34 24.00
CA ASN A 19 -10.33 3.59 23.65
C ASN A 19 -8.79 3.47 23.60
N ALA A 20 -8.25 2.37 23.04
CA ALA A 20 -6.81 2.27 22.73
C ALA A 20 -6.50 1.87 21.28
N ALA A 21 -7.50 1.52 20.46
CA ALA A 21 -7.30 1.00 19.11
C ALA A 21 -7.18 2.09 18.01
N ALA A 22 -6.96 3.35 18.38
CA ALA A 22 -6.94 4.47 17.44
C ALA A 22 -5.55 4.82 16.84
N PHE A 23 -4.46 4.12 17.17
CA PHE A 23 -3.11 4.68 16.91
C PHE A 23 -2.11 3.86 16.10
N LEU A 24 -2.35 2.58 15.78
CA LEU A 24 -1.40 1.81 14.98
C LEU A 24 -1.83 1.76 13.51
N GLN A 25 -1.00 2.34 12.65
CA GLN A 25 -1.15 2.24 11.21
C GLN A 25 -1.20 0.76 10.79
N PRO A 26 -2.24 0.29 10.08
CA PRO A 26 -2.26 -1.07 9.56
C PRO A 26 -1.05 -1.34 8.67
N ALA A 27 -0.44 -2.52 8.82
CA ALA A 27 0.78 -2.86 8.11
C ALA A 27 0.61 -2.81 6.59
N LYS A 28 1.67 -2.36 5.90
CA LYS A 28 1.77 -2.44 4.44
C LYS A 28 1.96 -3.90 4.03
N ASN A 29 1.30 -4.31 2.96
CA ASN A 29 1.55 -5.60 2.34
C ASN A 29 2.59 -5.44 1.22
N ARG A 30 3.76 -6.05 1.38
CA ARG A 30 4.83 -6.04 0.37
C ARG A 30 4.96 -7.38 -0.36
N ASN A 31 4.10 -8.36 -0.07
CA ASN A 31 4.18 -9.70 -0.65
C ASN A 31 3.63 -9.68 -2.10
N PRO A 32 4.45 -9.97 -3.12
CA PRO A 32 4.00 -10.02 -4.51
C PRO A 32 2.90 -11.06 -4.74
N LYS A 33 2.91 -12.17 -3.99
CA LYS A 33 1.90 -13.24 -4.10
C LYS A 33 0.48 -12.80 -3.73
N ALA A 34 0.34 -11.65 -3.07
CA ALA A 34 -0.97 -11.08 -2.76
C ALA A 34 -1.56 -10.23 -3.89
N LEU A 35 -0.79 -9.97 -4.95
CA LEU A 35 -1.26 -9.24 -6.13
C LEU A 35 -2.11 -10.13 -7.03
N HIS A 36 -2.94 -9.49 -7.86
CA HIS A 36 -3.67 -10.19 -8.90
C HIS A 36 -2.68 -10.80 -9.91
N PRO A 37 -2.83 -12.07 -10.33
CA PRO A 37 -1.85 -12.74 -11.19
C PRO A 37 -1.58 -12.00 -12.51
N GLU A 38 -2.63 -11.43 -13.12
CA GLU A 38 -2.50 -10.67 -14.36
C GLU A 38 -1.65 -9.40 -14.18
N PHE A 39 -1.84 -8.69 -13.07
CA PHE A 39 -1.03 -7.51 -12.74
C PHE A 39 0.40 -7.91 -12.36
N LEU A 40 0.56 -8.96 -11.54
CA LEU A 40 1.87 -9.46 -11.12
C LEU A 40 2.74 -9.81 -12.32
N GLY A 41 2.22 -10.57 -13.30
CA GLY A 41 2.99 -10.94 -14.48
C GLY A 41 3.41 -9.74 -15.33
N ARG A 42 2.58 -8.69 -15.43
CA ARG A 42 2.94 -7.43 -16.12
C ARG A 42 4.00 -6.66 -15.34
N LEU A 43 3.85 -6.56 -14.02
CA LEU A 43 4.78 -5.88 -13.12
C LEU A 43 6.16 -6.56 -13.10
N GLU A 44 6.23 -7.89 -13.05
CA GLU A 44 7.48 -8.64 -13.06
C GLU A 44 8.29 -8.41 -14.33
N ARG A 45 7.63 -8.35 -15.50
CA ARG A 45 8.30 -8.02 -16.76
C ARG A 45 8.87 -6.60 -16.76
N TRP A 46 8.11 -5.63 -16.24
CA TRP A 46 8.60 -4.26 -16.10
C TRP A 46 9.79 -4.17 -15.13
N LEU A 47 9.69 -4.82 -13.95
CA LEU A 47 10.77 -4.87 -12.96
C LEU A 47 12.03 -5.57 -13.50
N ALA A 48 11.88 -6.61 -14.32
CA ALA A 48 13.00 -7.27 -14.98
C ALA A 48 13.71 -6.31 -15.95
N ALA A 49 12.97 -5.60 -16.80
CA ALA A 49 13.53 -4.57 -17.67
C ALA A 49 14.21 -3.44 -16.87
N ALA A 50 13.62 -3.03 -15.75
CA ALA A 50 14.17 -2.02 -14.84
C ALA A 50 15.54 -2.40 -14.27
N ARG A 51 15.68 -3.65 -13.82
CA ARG A 51 16.94 -4.16 -13.29
C ARG A 51 18.04 -4.22 -14.37
N VAL A 52 17.67 -4.49 -15.62
CA VAL A 52 18.61 -4.53 -16.74
C VAL A 52 19.07 -3.12 -17.12
N ALA A 53 18.15 -2.16 -17.29
CA ALA A 53 18.54 -0.82 -17.73
C ALA A 53 19.22 0.00 -16.61
N PHE A 54 18.90 -0.27 -15.35
CA PHE A 54 19.41 0.45 -14.20
C PHE A 54 20.08 -0.48 -13.18
N PRO A 55 21.23 -1.08 -13.50
CA PRO A 55 21.88 -2.09 -12.65
C PRO A 55 22.35 -1.54 -11.29
N HIS A 56 22.53 -0.23 -11.18
CA HIS A 56 22.91 0.48 -9.95
C HIS A 56 21.72 0.80 -9.04
N LEU A 57 20.49 0.58 -9.51
CA LEU A 57 19.26 0.75 -8.75
C LEU A 57 18.70 -0.61 -8.32
N GLU A 58 17.96 -0.60 -7.23
CA GLU A 58 17.14 -1.71 -6.78
C GLU A 58 15.67 -1.26 -6.74
N PHE A 59 14.80 -2.12 -7.27
CA PHE A 59 13.36 -1.89 -7.36
C PHE A 59 12.64 -2.93 -6.52
N SER A 60 11.77 -2.47 -5.62
CA SER A 60 11.00 -3.32 -4.72
C SER A 60 9.56 -2.81 -4.55
N ILE A 61 8.66 -3.67 -4.06
CA ILE A 61 7.28 -3.28 -3.74
C ILE A 61 7.27 -2.62 -2.37
N GLY A 62 6.95 -1.33 -2.32
CA GLY A 62 6.72 -0.59 -1.09
C GLY A 62 5.35 -0.87 -0.48
N GLU A 63 4.32 -0.96 -1.32
CA GLU A 63 2.94 -1.32 -0.94
C GLU A 63 2.19 -1.94 -2.12
N GLY A 64 1.75 -3.19 -1.97
CA GLY A 64 0.93 -3.94 -2.94
C GLY A 64 -0.53 -3.97 -2.54
N ARG A 65 -1.12 -5.17 -2.42
CA ARG A 65 -2.56 -5.32 -2.11
C ARG A 65 -2.94 -4.77 -0.74
N ARG A 66 -3.90 -3.85 -0.68
CA ARG A 66 -4.44 -3.23 0.55
C ARG A 66 -5.69 -3.96 1.04
N THR A 67 -5.79 -4.14 2.36
CA THR A 67 -7.04 -4.55 3.01
C THR A 67 -8.02 -3.39 3.10
N LEU A 68 -9.29 -3.68 3.40
CA LEU A 68 -10.30 -2.64 3.67
C LEU A 68 -9.88 -1.76 4.85
N THR A 69 -9.40 -2.37 5.94
CA THR A 69 -8.93 -1.67 7.14
C THR A 69 -7.79 -0.72 6.82
N ARG A 70 -6.78 -1.17 6.06
CA ARG A 70 -5.67 -0.33 5.60
C ARG A 70 -6.16 0.85 4.76
N GLN A 71 -7.08 0.63 3.83
CA GLN A 71 -7.60 1.68 2.96
C GLN A 71 -8.48 2.69 3.71
N ARG A 72 -9.31 2.24 4.65
CA ARG A 72 -10.10 3.12 5.52
C ARG A 72 -9.20 3.97 6.41
N TRP A 73 -8.14 3.37 6.95
CA TRP A 73 -7.12 4.12 7.68
C TRP A 73 -6.49 5.19 6.77
N LEU A 74 -5.94 4.82 5.60
CA LEU A 74 -5.37 5.82 4.68
C LEU A 74 -6.34 6.93 4.29
N PHE A 75 -7.62 6.60 4.08
CA PHE A 75 -8.66 7.57 3.78
C PHE A 75 -8.92 8.56 4.93
N GLY A 76 -8.74 8.12 6.17
CA GLY A 76 -8.87 8.99 7.35
C GLY A 76 -7.66 9.88 7.64
N VAL A 77 -6.49 9.64 7.04
CA VAL A 77 -5.30 10.49 7.20
C VAL A 77 -5.59 11.91 6.71
N GLY A 78 -5.34 12.90 7.58
CA GLY A 78 -5.62 14.30 7.30
C GLY A 78 -7.12 14.65 7.37
N ARG A 79 -7.97 13.72 7.84
CA ARG A 79 -9.42 13.92 7.99
C ARG A 79 -9.91 13.57 9.39
N THR A 80 -9.68 12.33 9.83
CA THR A 80 -10.20 11.77 11.08
C THR A 80 -9.10 11.25 12.01
N HIS A 81 -7.89 11.02 11.49
CA HIS A 81 -6.68 10.81 12.28
C HIS A 81 -5.49 11.47 11.59
N THR A 82 -4.40 11.67 12.34
CA THR A 82 -3.21 12.43 11.89
C THR A 82 -3.62 13.73 11.19
N LEU A 83 -4.43 14.57 11.87
CA LEU A 83 -5.14 15.72 11.28
C LEU A 83 -4.23 16.80 10.67
N LYS A 84 -2.96 16.85 11.08
CA LYS A 84 -1.96 17.79 10.54
C LYS A 84 -1.18 17.22 9.34
N SER A 85 -1.50 16.00 8.91
CA SER A 85 -0.87 15.36 7.76
C SER A 85 -1.63 15.64 6.47
N ARG A 86 -0.93 15.65 5.34
CA ARG A 86 -1.55 15.72 4.01
C ARG A 86 -2.45 14.49 3.78
N VAL A 87 -3.59 14.71 3.15
CA VAL A 87 -4.44 13.62 2.64
C VAL A 87 -3.64 12.74 1.68
N VAL A 88 -3.61 11.44 1.95
CA VAL A 88 -2.83 10.45 1.17
C VAL A 88 -3.66 9.62 0.19
N THR A 89 -4.99 9.64 0.31
CA THR A 89 -5.92 9.05 -0.67
C THR A 89 -7.27 9.77 -0.61
N TRP A 90 -7.94 9.85 -1.76
CA TRP A 90 -9.24 10.48 -1.94
C TRP A 90 -10.38 9.49 -2.17
N THR A 91 -10.07 8.19 -2.25
CA THR A 91 -11.06 7.15 -2.53
C THR A 91 -10.87 5.93 -1.63
N LEU A 92 -11.97 5.23 -1.34
CA LEU A 92 -11.96 3.89 -0.74
C LEU A 92 -11.83 2.77 -1.79
N LEU A 93 -12.04 3.11 -3.06
CA LEU A 93 -12.04 2.23 -4.22
C LEU A 93 -10.68 2.26 -4.95
N SER A 94 -9.58 2.19 -4.20
CA SER A 94 -8.22 2.19 -4.77
C SER A 94 -7.88 0.84 -5.41
N MET A 95 -7.18 0.84 -6.56
CA MET A 95 -6.77 -0.39 -7.26
C MET A 95 -5.92 -1.35 -6.43
N HIS A 96 -5.24 -0.85 -5.40
CA HIS A 96 -4.57 -1.69 -4.41
C HIS A 96 -5.54 -2.67 -3.70
N ARG A 97 -6.82 -2.33 -3.54
CA ARG A 97 -7.82 -3.20 -2.88
C ARG A 97 -8.01 -4.53 -3.62
N TRP A 98 -7.87 -4.51 -4.94
CA TRP A 98 -8.00 -5.67 -5.81
C TRP A 98 -6.64 -6.28 -6.17
N GLY A 99 -5.53 -5.74 -5.64
CA GLY A 99 -4.19 -6.20 -6.00
C GLY A 99 -3.81 -5.89 -7.44
N LEU A 100 -4.41 -4.87 -8.04
CA LEU A 100 -4.19 -4.43 -9.43
C LEU A 100 -3.26 -3.21 -9.53
N ALA A 101 -2.68 -2.81 -8.41
CA ALA A 101 -1.72 -1.72 -8.31
C ALA A 101 -0.64 -2.02 -7.26
N ALA A 102 0.52 -1.40 -7.43
CA ALA A 102 1.61 -1.42 -6.48
C ALA A 102 2.37 -0.09 -6.49
N ASP A 103 2.79 0.33 -5.30
CA ASP A 103 3.69 1.44 -5.09
C ASP A 103 5.12 0.87 -5.08
N ILE A 104 5.95 1.32 -6.01
CA ILE A 104 7.32 0.86 -6.20
C ILE A 104 8.29 1.75 -5.41
N VAL A 105 9.30 1.14 -4.81
CA VAL A 105 10.39 1.84 -4.12
C VAL A 105 11.67 1.60 -4.91
N ILE A 106 12.37 2.69 -5.19
CA ILE A 106 13.70 2.69 -5.79
C ILE A 106 14.71 3.03 -4.70
N VAL A 107 15.78 2.26 -4.57
CA VAL A 107 16.94 2.60 -3.73
C VAL A 107 18.21 2.54 -4.59
N ARG A 108 19.22 3.36 -4.29
CA ARG A 108 20.55 3.15 -4.89
C ARG A 108 21.24 2.04 -4.13
N LYS A 109 21.80 1.05 -4.83
CA LYS A 109 22.53 -0.05 -4.18
C LYS A 109 23.72 0.43 -3.35
N THR A 110 24.34 1.54 -3.76
CA THR A 110 25.48 2.14 -3.06
C THR A 110 25.08 3.03 -1.87
N ALA A 111 23.82 3.44 -1.76
CA ALA A 111 23.35 4.31 -0.68
C ALA A 111 22.49 3.48 0.28
N ARG A 112 23.02 3.21 1.48
CA ARG A 112 22.48 2.41 2.62
C ARG A 112 20.93 2.32 2.75
N GLY A 113 20.25 1.70 1.79
CA GLY A 113 18.79 1.51 1.78
C GLY A 113 17.94 2.79 1.69
N VAL A 114 18.48 3.93 1.26
CA VAL A 114 17.70 5.19 1.21
C VAL A 114 16.82 5.21 -0.05
N ALA A 115 15.51 5.35 0.15
CA ALA A 115 14.53 5.45 -0.93
C ALA A 115 14.67 6.76 -1.72
N ILE A 116 14.61 6.65 -3.04
CA ILE A 116 14.66 7.77 -3.98
C ILE A 116 13.23 8.21 -4.29
N TRP A 117 12.90 9.41 -3.82
CA TRP A 117 11.62 10.09 -4.10
C TRP A 117 11.75 11.22 -5.11
N ASP A 118 12.94 11.39 -5.69
CA ASP A 118 13.24 12.43 -6.66
C ASP A 118 12.49 12.18 -7.98
N THR A 119 11.61 13.11 -8.34
CA THR A 119 10.81 13.08 -9.57
C THR A 119 11.65 12.92 -10.83
N SER A 120 12.84 13.53 -10.91
CA SER A 120 13.70 13.45 -12.10
C SER A 120 14.20 12.03 -12.36
N VAL A 121 14.47 11.28 -11.28
CA VAL A 121 14.86 9.86 -11.38
C VAL A 121 13.69 9.03 -11.90
N TRP A 122 12.48 9.24 -11.37
CA TRP A 122 11.28 8.55 -11.85
C TRP A 122 10.95 8.88 -13.31
N GLN A 123 11.06 10.15 -13.69
CA GLN A 123 10.90 10.59 -15.08
C GLN A 123 11.89 9.87 -16.00
N HIS A 124 13.16 9.81 -15.61
CA HIS A 124 14.18 9.13 -16.40
C HIS A 124 13.90 7.62 -16.52
N VAL A 125 13.54 6.96 -15.41
CA VAL A 125 13.17 5.54 -15.40
C VAL A 125 12.00 5.27 -16.35
N PHE A 126 10.92 6.05 -16.27
CA PHE A 126 9.75 5.87 -17.13
C PHE A 126 10.00 6.27 -18.60
N ALA A 127 10.93 7.18 -18.87
CA ALA A 127 11.34 7.49 -20.24
C ALA A 127 12.08 6.31 -20.88
N VAL A 128 13.00 5.67 -20.14
CA VAL A 128 13.76 4.51 -20.64
C VAL A 128 12.90 3.25 -20.69
N ILE A 129 12.03 3.05 -19.69
CA ILE A 129 11.20 1.86 -19.52
C ILE A 129 9.74 2.25 -19.31
N PRO A 130 9.05 2.68 -20.37
CA PRO A 130 7.66 3.12 -20.27
C PRO A 130 6.78 1.99 -19.73
N PRO A 131 6.03 2.19 -18.62
CA PRO A 131 5.13 1.17 -18.07
C PRO A 131 4.12 0.65 -19.10
N SER A 132 3.69 1.52 -20.03
CA SER A 132 2.74 1.19 -21.09
C SER A 132 3.18 0.03 -21.98
N LYS A 133 4.49 -0.14 -22.22
CA LYS A 133 5.04 -1.28 -22.99
C LYS A 133 4.76 -2.63 -22.31
N PHE A 134 4.39 -2.63 -21.04
CA PHE A 134 4.11 -3.83 -20.25
C PHE A 134 2.62 -3.95 -19.90
N GLY A 135 1.75 -3.09 -20.45
CA GLY A 135 0.33 -3.04 -20.12
C GLY A 135 0.06 -2.46 -18.73
N LEU A 136 0.94 -1.57 -18.27
CA LEU A 136 0.83 -0.83 -17.02
C LEU A 136 0.66 0.67 -17.29
N GLU A 137 0.04 1.37 -16.36
CA GLU A 137 -0.03 2.82 -16.32
C GLU A 137 0.39 3.33 -14.94
N SER A 138 0.62 4.64 -14.86
CA SER A 138 0.97 5.36 -13.63
C SER A 138 0.04 6.54 -13.45
N LEU A 139 -0.11 7.02 -12.22
CA LEU A 139 -0.94 8.21 -11.93
C LEU A 139 -0.13 9.51 -12.02
N VAL A 140 0.83 9.58 -12.94
CA VAL A 140 1.66 10.77 -13.15
C VAL A 140 0.82 11.93 -13.69
N PRO A 141 1.16 13.18 -13.34
CA PRO A 141 2.26 13.60 -12.47
C PRO A 141 1.94 13.54 -10.97
N THR A 142 0.77 13.03 -10.57
CA THR A 142 0.31 13.01 -9.18
C THR A 142 1.07 12.00 -8.32
N GLU A 143 1.36 10.80 -8.84
CA GLU A 143 2.03 9.74 -8.08
C GLU A 143 2.99 8.94 -8.98
N TRP A 144 4.28 9.30 -8.92
CA TRP A 144 5.33 8.73 -9.78
C TRP A 144 5.70 7.29 -9.44
N ASN A 145 5.58 6.90 -8.18
CA ASN A 145 5.91 5.57 -7.71
C ASN A 145 4.78 4.55 -7.91
N HIS A 146 3.62 4.99 -8.39
CA HIS A 146 2.44 4.14 -8.53
C HIS A 146 2.37 3.49 -9.91
N LEU A 147 2.23 2.17 -9.94
CA LEU A 147 1.92 1.41 -11.15
C LEU A 147 0.64 0.61 -10.96
N GLN A 148 -0.26 0.70 -11.95
CA GLN A 148 -1.46 -0.11 -12.02
C GLN A 148 -1.66 -0.70 -13.42
N ILE A 149 -2.54 -1.68 -13.55
CA ILE A 149 -2.87 -2.28 -14.84
C ILE A 149 -3.77 -1.32 -15.67
N VAL A 150 -3.51 -1.17 -16.98
CA VAL A 150 -4.25 -0.22 -17.85
C VAL A 150 -5.76 -0.49 -17.95
N ASP A 151 -6.20 -1.72 -17.71
CA ASP A 151 -7.59 -2.16 -17.81
C ASP A 151 -8.19 -2.50 -16.45
N ALA A 152 -7.73 -1.84 -15.37
CA ALA A 152 -8.04 -2.23 -13.99
C ALA A 152 -9.56 -2.32 -13.72
N ASN A 153 -10.34 -1.34 -14.16
CA ASN A 153 -11.79 -1.34 -13.99
C ASN A 153 -12.47 -2.53 -14.69
N SER A 154 -12.01 -2.88 -15.88
CA SER A 154 -12.51 -4.06 -16.62
C SER A 154 -12.14 -5.35 -15.91
N VAL A 155 -10.93 -5.45 -15.35
CA VAL A 155 -10.52 -6.61 -14.54
C VAL A 155 -11.41 -6.75 -13.31
N VAL A 156 -11.68 -5.66 -12.59
CA VAL A 156 -12.60 -5.64 -11.44
C VAL A 156 -14.00 -6.09 -11.84
N ALA A 157 -14.54 -5.56 -12.94
CA ALA A 157 -15.87 -5.94 -13.43
C ALA A 157 -15.96 -7.44 -13.74
N ARG A 158 -14.94 -8.00 -14.42
CA ARG A 158 -14.86 -9.45 -14.72
C ARG A 158 -14.83 -10.31 -13.45
N GLN A 159 -14.12 -9.87 -12.40
CA GLN A 159 -14.08 -10.61 -11.13
C GLN A 159 -15.41 -10.57 -10.39
N SER A 160 -16.06 -9.42 -10.33
CA SER A 160 -17.37 -9.27 -9.69
C SER A 160 -18.42 -10.17 -10.33
N LEU A 161 -18.43 -10.27 -11.67
CA LEU A 161 -19.34 -11.16 -12.40
C LEU A 161 -19.08 -12.65 -12.14
N LYS A 162 -17.81 -13.06 -12.02
CA LYS A 162 -17.47 -14.44 -11.62
C LYS A 162 -17.93 -14.78 -10.20
N GLY A 163 -17.87 -13.82 -9.28
CA GLY A 163 -18.37 -14.01 -7.92
C GLY A 163 -19.89 -14.17 -7.83
N LEU A 164 -20.64 -13.55 -8.75
CA LEU A 164 -22.11 -13.65 -8.83
C LEU A 164 -22.63 -14.92 -9.51
N THR A 165 -21.78 -15.60 -10.30
CA THR A 165 -22.15 -16.82 -11.04
C THR A 165 -21.75 -18.11 -10.31
N GLN A 166 -21.06 -17.98 -9.17
CA GLN A 166 -20.66 -19.10 -8.31
C GLN A 166 -21.49 -19.23 -7.03
N THR A 167 -22.60 -18.48 -6.93
CA THR A 167 -23.61 -18.56 -5.86
C THR A 167 -24.91 -19.10 -6.42
#